data_AF-A0A1C7PEF8-F1
#
_entry.id   AF-A0A1C7PEF8-F1
#
_cell.length_a   1.000
_cell.length_b   1.000
_cell.length_c   1.000
_cell.angle_alpha   90.00
_cell.angle_beta   90.00
_cell.angle_gamma   90.00
#
_symmetry.space_group_name_H-M   'P 1'
#
loop_
_entity.id
_entity.type
_entity.pdbx_description
1 polymer ?
#
loop_
_entity_poly.entity_id
_entity_poly.type
_entity_poly.pdbx_seq_one_letter_code
_entity_poly.pdbx_strand_id
1 'polypeptide(L)'
;MNGKQIIALISASFGAGTFAQAGTAELQQKLDELKNKPEPRNLQVGAMCYEMVTPAQQNYICPDCGQRTVYPEIDYSKQTVRERNERWNILTTLNLLPSFNRTLATINQTAQKDGYSFTLDTSSFCSECGKGKPKKIRLIVRQPDGTTAPAHPVELDDLRILEAFFAGKDRWKGDQDMEHALQQSLPRIRELLNLPETPQP
;
A
#
# COMPACT_ATOMS: atom_id res chain seq x y z
N MET A 1 61.57 35.48 12.95
CA MET A 1 60.22 35.34 12.34
C MET A 1 59.79 33.90 12.51
N ASN A 2 58.89 33.61 13.45
CA ASN A 2 58.36 32.27 13.71
C ASN A 2 56.85 32.39 13.93
N GLY A 3 56.08 32.07 12.89
CA GLY A 3 54.61 32.10 12.91
C GLY A 3 54.05 30.77 13.37
N LYS A 4 53.41 30.75 14.54
CA LYS A 4 52.55 29.65 14.98
C LYS A 4 51.12 29.96 14.52
N GLN A 5 50.57 29.14 13.64
CA GLN A 5 49.15 29.13 13.31
C GLN A 5 48.41 28.24 14.31
N ILE A 6 47.34 28.78 14.91
CA ILE A 6 46.42 28.04 15.77
C ILE A 6 45.22 27.67 14.90
N ILE A 7 45.03 26.37 14.66
CA ILE A 7 43.83 25.82 14.01
C ILE A 7 42.79 25.60 15.10
N ALA A 8 41.71 26.38 15.09
CA ALA A 8 40.54 26.13 15.91
C ALA A 8 39.67 25.06 15.24
N LEU A 9 39.59 23.88 15.86
CA LEU A 9 38.63 22.83 15.52
C LEU A 9 37.26 23.24 16.07
N ILE A 10 36.34 23.61 15.18
CA ILE A 10 34.92 23.75 15.51
C ILE A 10 34.32 22.34 15.45
N SER A 11 34.18 21.73 16.62
CA SER A 11 33.38 20.52 16.81
C SER A 11 31.91 20.89 16.66
N ALA A 12 31.35 20.70 15.47
CA ALA A 12 29.91 20.78 15.26
C ALA A 12 29.27 19.52 15.86
N SER A 13 28.75 19.65 17.08
CA SER A 13 27.88 18.67 17.70
C SER A 13 26.57 18.59 16.89
N PHE A 14 26.45 17.57 16.03
CA PHE A 14 25.17 17.22 15.45
C PHE A 14 24.27 16.70 16.57
N GLY A 15 23.43 17.58 17.10
CA GLY A 15 22.32 17.19 17.95
C GLY A 15 21.46 16.20 17.18
N ALA A 16 21.29 15.00 17.74
CA ALA A 16 20.28 14.04 17.30
C ALA A 16 18.91 14.71 17.43
N GLY A 17 18.45 15.30 16.32
CA GLY A 17 17.20 16.02 16.27
C GLY A 17 16.03 15.10 16.56
N THR A 18 15.22 15.49 17.54
CA THR A 18 13.91 14.96 17.92
C THR A 18 12.85 15.21 16.83
N PHE A 19 13.11 14.79 15.59
CA PHE A 19 12.16 14.97 14.47
C PHE A 19 11.27 13.74 14.21
N ALA A 20 11.49 12.62 14.91
CA ALA A 20 10.75 11.38 14.67
C ALA A 20 9.42 11.26 15.45
N GLN A 21 9.08 12.19 16.35
CA GLN A 21 7.93 12.03 17.27
C GLN A 21 6.62 12.69 16.82
N ALA A 22 6.65 13.65 15.88
CA ALA A 22 5.43 14.38 15.52
C ALA A 22 4.41 13.52 14.74
N GLY A 23 4.87 12.72 13.77
CA GLY A 23 3.98 11.91 12.93
C GLY A 23 3.30 10.74 13.64
N THR A 24 3.89 10.23 14.73
CA THR A 24 3.31 9.08 15.46
C THR A 24 2.15 9.49 16.36
N ALA A 25 2.21 10.66 16.99
CA ALA A 25 1.14 11.18 17.85
C ALA A 25 -0.12 11.54 17.04
N GLU A 26 0.05 12.23 15.90
CA GLU A 26 -1.05 12.61 15.01
C GLU A 26 -1.75 11.38 14.42
N LEU A 27 -0.98 10.35 14.02
CA LEU A 27 -1.53 9.09 13.54
C LEU A 27 -2.33 8.37 14.64
N GLN A 28 -1.79 8.31 15.85
CA GLN A 28 -2.45 7.67 16.98
C GLN A 28 -3.77 8.38 17.30
N GLN A 29 -3.77 9.72 17.28
CA GLN A 29 -4.98 10.51 17.43
C GLN A 29 -6.02 10.16 16.36
N LYS A 30 -5.64 10.04 15.08
CA LYS A 30 -6.56 9.63 14.00
C LYS A 30 -7.14 8.24 14.21
N LEU A 31 -6.32 7.29 14.68
CA LEU A 31 -6.76 5.93 15.00
C LEU A 31 -7.75 5.93 16.16
N ASP A 32 -7.50 6.73 17.20
CA ASP A 32 -8.38 6.84 18.36
C ASP A 32 -9.68 7.58 18.03
N GLU A 33 -9.62 8.64 17.21
CA GLU A 33 -10.79 9.33 16.68
C GLU A 33 -11.66 8.37 15.86
N LEU A 34 -11.07 7.60 14.94
CA LEU A 34 -11.80 6.62 14.14
C LEU A 34 -12.39 5.51 15.00
N LYS A 35 -11.67 5.04 16.04
CA LYS A 35 -12.15 4.02 16.97
C LYS A 35 -13.36 4.47 17.78
N ASN A 36 -13.39 5.74 18.18
CA ASN A 36 -14.45 6.28 19.05
C ASN A 36 -15.62 6.90 18.26
N LYS A 37 -15.49 7.06 16.94
CA LYS A 37 -16.55 7.59 16.10
C LYS A 37 -17.73 6.60 16.04
N PRO A 38 -18.99 7.06 16.12
CA PRO A 38 -20.13 6.17 15.90
C PRO A 38 -20.11 5.65 14.46
N GLU A 39 -20.46 4.36 14.28
CA GLU A 39 -20.55 3.76 12.95
C GLU A 39 -21.53 4.56 12.05
N PRO A 40 -21.16 4.83 10.79
CA PRO A 40 -22.06 5.46 9.84
C PRO A 40 -23.35 4.64 9.67
N ARG A 41 -24.49 5.31 9.78
CA ARG A 41 -25.79 4.72 9.46
C ARG A 41 -26.03 4.76 7.94
N ASN A 42 -26.86 3.83 7.44
CA ASN A 42 -27.31 3.77 6.05
C ASN A 42 -26.18 3.64 5.01
N LEU A 43 -25.33 2.63 5.19
CA LEU A 43 -24.33 2.29 4.18
C LEU A 43 -25.00 1.94 2.85
N GLN A 44 -24.47 2.48 1.75
CA GLN A 44 -24.95 2.14 0.42
C GLN A 44 -24.66 0.67 0.11
N VAL A 45 -25.71 -0.06 -0.24
CA VAL A 45 -25.58 -1.38 -0.85
C VAL A 45 -25.27 -1.21 -2.33
N GLY A 46 -24.24 -1.92 -2.81
CA GLY A 46 -23.78 -1.83 -4.19
C GLY A 46 -24.83 -2.27 -5.22
N ALA A 47 -24.67 -1.82 -6.46
CA ALA A 47 -25.50 -2.26 -7.59
C ALA A 47 -24.81 -3.42 -8.32
N MET A 48 -25.48 -4.57 -8.49
CA MET A 48 -24.88 -5.77 -9.10
C MET A 48 -24.96 -5.81 -10.63
N CYS A 49 -24.61 -4.73 -11.33
CA CYS A 49 -24.71 -4.66 -12.79
C CYS A 49 -23.32 -4.77 -13.43
N TYR A 50 -22.78 -6.00 -13.53
CA TYR A 50 -21.48 -6.23 -14.17
C TYR A 50 -21.52 -7.41 -15.13
N GLU A 51 -20.89 -7.24 -16.29
CA GLU A 51 -20.61 -8.33 -17.22
C GLU A 51 -19.30 -9.03 -16.83
N MET A 52 -19.27 -10.35 -16.93
CA MET A 52 -18.02 -11.09 -16.74
C MET A 52 -17.10 -10.83 -17.93
N VAL A 53 -15.95 -10.23 -17.67
CA VAL A 53 -14.91 -10.01 -18.68
C VAL A 53 -13.80 -11.03 -18.45
N THR A 54 -13.53 -11.86 -19.45
CA THR A 54 -12.34 -12.71 -19.44
C THR A 54 -11.10 -11.85 -19.66
N PRO A 55 -10.11 -11.88 -18.76
CA PRO A 55 -8.94 -11.04 -18.90
C PRO A 55 -8.09 -11.52 -20.08
N ALA A 56 -7.86 -10.64 -21.04
CA ALA A 56 -7.00 -10.90 -22.19
C ALA A 56 -5.53 -11.04 -21.78
N GLN A 57 -4.70 -11.57 -22.69
CA GLN A 57 -3.24 -11.61 -22.55
C GLN A 57 -2.67 -10.28 -22.05
N GLN A 58 -1.75 -10.35 -21.06
CA GLN A 58 -1.09 -9.17 -20.49
C GLN A 58 0.41 -9.15 -20.80
N ASN A 59 0.93 -7.96 -21.06
CA ASN A 59 2.38 -7.70 -21.12
C ASN A 59 2.76 -6.88 -19.89
N TYR A 60 3.71 -7.39 -19.11
CA TYR A 60 4.25 -6.68 -17.95
C TYR A 60 5.70 -6.30 -18.21
N ILE A 61 6.06 -5.04 -17.98
CA ILE A 61 7.44 -4.56 -18.01
C ILE A 61 7.87 -4.31 -16.57
N CYS A 62 8.91 -5.02 -16.12
CA CYS A 62 9.39 -4.90 -14.76
C CYS A 62 10.03 -3.52 -14.54
N PRO A 63 9.62 -2.75 -13.50
CA PRO A 63 10.23 -1.45 -13.22
C PRO A 63 11.67 -1.57 -12.71
N ASP A 64 12.05 -2.71 -12.13
CA ASP A 64 13.38 -2.89 -11.52
C ASP A 64 14.46 -3.25 -12.57
N CYS A 65 14.12 -4.14 -13.52
CA CYS A 65 15.09 -4.66 -14.49
C CYS A 65 14.74 -4.39 -15.96
N GLY A 66 13.58 -3.81 -16.25
CA GLY A 66 13.11 -3.51 -17.61
C GLY A 66 12.68 -4.74 -18.44
N GLN A 67 12.82 -5.97 -17.90
CA GLN A 67 12.44 -7.19 -18.62
C GLN A 67 10.94 -7.26 -18.88
N ARG A 68 10.58 -7.69 -20.09
CA ARG A 68 9.19 -7.92 -20.50
C ARG A 68 8.79 -9.36 -20.18
N THR A 69 7.73 -9.52 -19.41
CA THR A 69 7.05 -10.80 -19.16
C THR A 69 5.72 -10.84 -19.89
N VAL A 70 5.49 -11.90 -20.66
CA VAL A 70 4.22 -12.12 -21.38
C VAL A 70 3.39 -13.15 -20.63
N TYR A 71 2.17 -12.78 -20.25
CA TYR A 71 1.21 -13.67 -19.64
C TYR A 71 0.14 -14.04 -20.67
N PRO A 72 0.24 -15.22 -21.33
CA PRO A 72 -0.77 -15.67 -22.28
C PRO A 72 -2.17 -15.75 -21.66
N GLU A 73 -3.18 -15.68 -22.52
CA GLU A 73 -4.58 -15.95 -22.19
C GLU A 73 -4.74 -17.36 -21.57
N ILE A 74 -5.83 -17.53 -20.83
CA ILE A 74 -6.18 -18.80 -20.19
C ILE A 74 -6.62 -19.81 -21.26
N ASP A 75 -5.94 -20.96 -21.31
CA ASP A 75 -6.30 -22.08 -22.18
C ASP A 75 -6.96 -23.18 -21.33
N TYR A 76 -8.30 -23.20 -21.34
CA TYR A 76 -9.09 -24.16 -20.57
C TYR A 76 -8.86 -25.62 -20.94
N SER A 77 -8.37 -25.88 -22.17
CA SER A 77 -8.12 -27.24 -22.66
C SER A 77 -6.76 -27.81 -22.21
N LYS A 78 -5.78 -26.93 -21.94
CA LYS A 78 -4.40 -27.34 -21.64
C LYS A 78 -3.98 -27.12 -20.19
N GLN A 79 -4.70 -26.29 -19.44
CA GLN A 79 -4.30 -25.90 -18.08
C GLN A 79 -5.15 -26.61 -17.03
N THR A 80 -4.52 -27.00 -15.93
CA THR A 80 -5.20 -27.47 -14.72
C THR A 80 -6.01 -26.35 -14.06
N VAL A 81 -6.99 -26.69 -13.21
CA VAL A 81 -7.76 -25.70 -12.43
C VAL A 81 -6.84 -24.74 -11.65
N ARG A 82 -5.79 -25.29 -11.03
CA ARG A 82 -4.81 -24.51 -10.26
C ARG A 82 -4.08 -23.50 -11.14
N GLU A 83 -3.55 -23.93 -12.29
CA GLU A 83 -2.85 -23.04 -13.22
C GLU A 83 -3.77 -21.95 -13.77
N ARG A 84 -5.04 -22.29 -14.05
CA ARG A 84 -6.03 -21.30 -14.48
C ARG A 84 -6.32 -20.27 -13.40
N ASN A 85 -6.50 -20.68 -12.15
CA ASN A 85 -6.75 -19.76 -11.05
C ASN A 85 -5.55 -18.83 -10.81
N GLU A 86 -4.33 -19.37 -10.84
CA GLU A 86 -3.12 -18.56 -10.74
C GLU A 86 -3.02 -17.57 -11.90
N ARG A 87 -3.26 -18.03 -13.13
CA ARG A 87 -3.26 -17.19 -14.33
C ARG A 87 -4.32 -16.08 -14.24
N TRP A 88 -5.54 -16.43 -13.86
CA TRP A 88 -6.64 -15.49 -13.68
C TRP A 88 -6.29 -14.39 -12.70
N ASN A 89 -5.73 -14.77 -11.54
CA ASN A 89 -5.30 -13.82 -10.52
C ASN A 89 -4.23 -12.87 -11.08
N ILE A 90 -3.21 -13.40 -11.76
CA ILE A 90 -2.15 -12.57 -12.37
C ILE A 90 -2.74 -11.57 -13.37
N LEU A 91 -3.54 -12.06 -14.32
CA LEU A 91 -4.08 -11.21 -15.39
C LEU A 91 -5.02 -10.14 -14.81
N THR A 92 -5.88 -10.51 -13.86
CA THR A 92 -6.79 -9.57 -13.19
C THR A 92 -6.01 -8.52 -12.40
N THR A 93 -5.02 -8.92 -11.61
CA THR A 93 -4.20 -7.99 -10.84
C THR A 93 -3.41 -7.03 -11.73
N LEU A 94 -2.83 -7.51 -12.84
CA LEU A 94 -2.12 -6.66 -13.80
C LEU A 94 -3.06 -5.67 -14.50
N ASN A 95 -4.29 -6.09 -14.86
CA ASN A 95 -5.30 -5.20 -15.40
C ASN A 95 -5.69 -4.09 -14.42
N LEU A 96 -5.68 -4.37 -13.12
CA LEU A 96 -5.98 -3.40 -12.07
C LEU A 96 -4.81 -2.51 -11.69
N LEU A 97 -3.57 -2.81 -12.12
CA LEU A 97 -2.37 -2.06 -11.74
C LEU A 97 -2.48 -0.53 -11.96
N PRO A 98 -3.10 -0.01 -13.04
CA PRO A 98 -3.35 1.42 -13.18
C PRO A 98 -4.24 2.01 -12.07
N SER A 99 -5.22 1.25 -11.57
CA SER A 99 -6.05 1.67 -10.43
C SER A 99 -5.26 1.68 -9.14
N PHE A 100 -4.43 0.66 -8.88
CA PHE A 100 -3.49 0.66 -7.75
C PHE A 100 -2.61 1.92 -7.76
N ASN A 101 -1.99 2.23 -8.89
CA ASN A 101 -1.11 3.41 -9.01
C ASN A 101 -1.85 4.73 -8.79
N ARG A 102 -3.08 4.87 -9.33
CA ARG A 102 -3.89 6.07 -9.12
C ARG A 102 -4.26 6.26 -7.65
N THR A 103 -4.76 5.21 -6.98
CA THR A 103 -5.12 5.28 -5.56
C THR A 103 -3.89 5.56 -4.71
N LEU A 104 -2.75 4.91 -4.98
CA LEU A 104 -1.48 5.15 -4.28
C LEU A 104 -1.00 6.61 -4.41
N ALA A 105 -1.18 7.22 -5.58
CA ALA A 105 -0.85 8.63 -5.76
C ALA A 105 -1.70 9.55 -4.87
N THR A 106 -3.01 9.29 -4.75
CA THR A 106 -3.91 10.01 -3.84
C THR A 106 -3.52 9.82 -2.37
N ILE A 107 -3.21 8.57 -1.97
CA ILE A 107 -2.74 8.27 -0.62
C ILE A 107 -1.47 9.07 -0.32
N ASN A 108 -0.48 9.02 -1.20
CA ASN A 108 0.79 9.74 -0.99
C ASN A 108 0.60 11.25 -0.84
N GLN A 109 -0.31 11.86 -1.62
CA GLN A 109 -0.62 13.28 -1.47
C GLN A 109 -1.20 13.61 -0.09
N THR A 110 -2.05 12.75 0.44
CA THR A 110 -2.74 13.00 1.72
C THR A 110 -1.94 12.57 2.95
N ALA A 111 -1.14 11.50 2.84
CA ALA A 111 -0.37 10.92 3.92
C ALA A 111 0.99 11.59 4.15
N GLN A 112 1.49 12.34 3.16
CA GLN A 112 2.76 13.07 3.29
C GLN A 112 2.73 14.08 4.44
N LYS A 113 1.57 14.66 4.76
CA LYS A 113 1.39 15.56 5.92
C LYS A 113 1.69 14.88 7.25
N ASP A 114 1.46 13.56 7.31
CA ASP A 114 1.69 12.72 8.50
C ASP A 114 3.08 12.07 8.45
N GLY A 115 3.92 12.39 7.46
CA GLY A 115 5.28 11.84 7.27
C GLY A 115 5.34 10.45 6.61
N TYR A 116 4.21 9.93 6.11
CA TYR A 116 4.17 8.61 5.46
C TYR A 116 4.36 8.70 3.96
N SER A 117 5.02 7.69 3.38
CA SER A 117 5.02 7.47 1.93
C SER A 117 4.90 5.99 1.58
N PHE A 118 4.27 5.72 0.45
CA PHE A 118 3.84 4.40 0.02
C PHE A 118 4.34 4.11 -1.39
N THR A 119 4.87 2.91 -1.60
CA THR A 119 5.28 2.42 -2.91
C THR A 119 4.76 1.00 -3.11
N LEU A 120 4.61 0.58 -4.37
CA LEU A 120 4.19 -0.78 -4.70
C LEU A 120 5.36 -1.58 -5.26
N ASP A 121 5.63 -2.74 -4.66
CA ASP A 121 6.50 -3.75 -5.23
C ASP A 121 5.67 -4.69 -6.10
N THR A 122 5.97 -4.64 -7.40
CA THR A 122 5.38 -5.50 -8.43
C THR A 122 6.41 -6.46 -9.05
N SER A 123 7.63 -6.51 -8.50
CA SER A 123 8.74 -7.33 -9.00
C SER A 123 8.39 -8.82 -9.10
N SER A 124 7.44 -9.28 -8.28
CA SER A 124 6.92 -10.64 -8.31
C SER A 124 6.34 -11.02 -9.68
N PHE A 125 5.79 -10.09 -10.46
CA PHE A 125 5.26 -10.33 -11.81
C PHE A 125 6.34 -10.40 -12.91
N CYS A 126 7.60 -10.16 -12.58
CA CYS A 126 8.70 -10.41 -13.52
C CYS A 126 9.03 -11.91 -13.57
N SER A 127 9.35 -12.44 -14.76
CA SER A 127 9.88 -13.79 -14.92
C SER A 127 11.22 -13.98 -14.21
N GLU A 128 12.07 -12.94 -14.18
CA GLU A 128 13.41 -12.97 -13.58
C GLU A 128 13.36 -12.58 -12.09
N CYS A 129 12.96 -11.35 -11.76
CA CYS A 129 12.96 -10.85 -10.38
C CYS A 129 11.98 -11.59 -9.45
N GLY A 130 10.92 -12.13 -10.04
CA GLY A 130 9.80 -12.78 -9.37
C GLY A 130 9.86 -14.31 -9.37
N LYS A 131 10.97 -14.92 -9.80
CA LYS A 131 11.11 -16.38 -9.87
C LYS A 131 10.93 -17.01 -8.47
N GLY A 132 10.03 -17.98 -8.36
CA GLY A 132 9.72 -18.68 -7.10
C GLY A 132 8.94 -17.86 -6.05
N LYS A 133 8.57 -16.60 -6.36
CA LYS A 133 7.77 -15.77 -5.46
C LYS A 133 6.28 -15.83 -5.82
N PRO A 134 5.36 -15.76 -4.84
CA PRO A 134 3.93 -15.58 -5.12
C PRO A 134 3.68 -14.31 -5.94
N LYS A 135 2.86 -14.42 -6.99
CA LYS A 135 2.52 -13.31 -7.89
C LYS A 135 1.48 -12.39 -7.24
N LYS A 136 1.93 -11.53 -6.34
CA LYS A 136 1.11 -10.55 -5.62
C LYS A 136 1.76 -9.17 -5.66
N ILE A 137 0.93 -8.13 -5.69
CA ILE A 137 1.37 -6.76 -5.40
C ILE A 137 1.66 -6.67 -3.91
N ARG A 138 2.75 -6.00 -3.54
CA ARG A 138 3.09 -5.73 -2.15
C ARG A 138 3.19 -4.22 -1.92
N LEU A 139 2.70 -3.76 -0.77
CA LEU A 139 2.83 -2.39 -0.33
C LEU A 139 4.08 -2.26 0.53
N ILE A 140 4.93 -1.30 0.17
CA ILE A 140 6.07 -0.86 0.96
C ILE A 140 5.70 0.47 1.61
N VAL A 141 5.84 0.55 2.93
CA VAL A 141 5.52 1.75 3.71
C VAL A 141 6.80 2.32 4.28
N ARG A 142 7.07 3.58 3.96
CA ARG A 142 8.11 4.37 4.62
C ARG A 142 7.46 5.24 5.69
N GLN A 143 7.92 5.06 6.92
CA GLN A 143 7.40 5.68 8.12
C GLN A 143 8.02 7.08 8.35
N PRO A 144 7.42 7.91 9.23
CA PRO A 144 7.91 9.27 9.51
C PRO A 144 9.33 9.33 10.06
N ASP A 145 9.77 8.28 10.76
CA ASP A 145 11.14 8.14 11.27
C ASP A 145 12.17 7.78 10.17
N GLY A 146 11.70 7.65 8.92
CA GLY A 146 12.51 7.30 7.76
C GLY A 146 12.71 5.80 7.57
N THR A 147 12.25 4.95 8.50
CA THR A 147 12.34 3.50 8.37
C THR A 147 11.36 2.99 7.32
N THR A 148 11.67 1.83 6.74
CA THR A 148 10.80 1.17 5.76
C THR A 148 10.31 -0.13 6.36
N ALA A 149 8.99 -0.26 6.48
CA ALA A 149 8.35 -1.48 6.97
C ALA A 149 8.50 -2.62 5.94
N PRO A 150 8.46 -3.89 6.39
CA PRO A 150 8.41 -5.03 5.49
C PRO A 150 7.25 -4.90 4.48
N ALA A 151 7.46 -5.39 3.25
CA ALA A 151 6.43 -5.29 2.23
C ALA A 151 5.26 -6.26 2.50
N HIS A 152 4.03 -5.78 2.59
CA HIS A 152 2.84 -6.61 2.82
C HIS A 152 2.08 -6.89 1.54
N PRO A 153 1.57 -8.10 1.29
CA PRO A 153 0.64 -8.34 0.19
C PRO A 153 -0.61 -7.47 0.36
N VAL A 154 -1.02 -6.80 -0.72
CA VAL A 154 -2.18 -5.90 -0.71
C VAL A 154 -3.13 -6.14 -1.87
N GLU A 155 -4.39 -5.86 -1.61
CA GLU A 155 -5.47 -5.81 -2.58
C GLU A 155 -5.87 -4.36 -2.86
N LEU A 156 -6.76 -4.12 -3.83
CA LEU A 156 -7.19 -2.77 -4.17
C LEU A 156 -7.98 -2.13 -3.02
N ASP A 157 -8.77 -2.94 -2.31
CA ASP A 157 -9.54 -2.52 -1.14
C ASP A 157 -8.65 -2.04 0.01
N ASP A 158 -7.48 -2.65 0.21
CA ASP A 158 -6.49 -2.16 1.18
C ASP A 158 -6.06 -0.73 0.88
N LEU A 159 -5.85 -0.40 -0.39
CA LEU A 159 -5.50 0.97 -0.79
C LEU A 159 -6.70 1.92 -0.64
N ARG A 160 -7.92 1.48 -0.95
CA ARG A 160 -9.14 2.29 -0.73
C ARG A 160 -9.36 2.59 0.75
N ILE A 161 -9.09 1.62 1.63
CA ILE A 161 -9.11 1.77 3.08
C ILE A 161 -8.09 2.84 3.51
N LEU A 162 -6.84 2.74 3.06
CA LEU A 162 -5.80 3.72 3.38
C LEU A 162 -6.13 5.12 2.84
N GLU A 163 -6.64 5.21 1.62
CA GLU A 163 -7.09 6.48 1.01
C GLU A 163 -8.17 7.14 1.86
N ALA A 164 -9.19 6.39 2.27
CA ALA A 164 -10.25 6.89 3.13
C ALA A 164 -9.72 7.33 4.50
N PHE A 165 -8.81 6.56 5.09
CA PHE A 165 -8.19 6.85 6.37
C PHE A 165 -7.38 8.15 6.34
N PHE A 166 -6.44 8.31 5.41
CA PHE A 166 -5.61 9.53 5.33
C PHE A 166 -6.40 10.78 4.91
N ALA A 167 -7.52 10.58 4.19
CA ALA A 167 -8.49 11.62 3.89
C ALA A 167 -9.42 12.00 5.07
N GLY A 168 -9.35 11.29 6.21
CA GLY A 168 -10.19 11.56 7.38
C GLY A 168 -11.66 11.20 7.20
N LYS A 169 -11.97 10.25 6.30
CA LYS A 169 -13.32 9.75 6.07
C LYS A 169 -13.70 8.73 7.14
N ASP A 170 -14.99 8.46 7.29
CA ASP A 170 -15.53 7.41 8.17
C ASP A 170 -16.05 6.17 7.42
N ARG A 171 -15.99 6.23 6.09
CA ARG A 171 -16.45 5.17 5.20
C ARG A 171 -15.50 5.05 4.03
N TRP A 172 -15.47 3.87 3.44
CA TRP A 172 -14.77 3.61 2.19
C TRP A 172 -15.68 2.80 1.26
N LYS A 173 -15.40 2.90 -0.04
CA LYS A 173 -16.14 2.19 -1.08
C LYS A 173 -15.33 0.99 -1.52
N GLY A 174 -15.88 -0.20 -1.31
CA GLY A 174 -15.33 -1.45 -1.81
C GLY A 174 -15.81 -1.75 -3.21
N ASP A 175 -15.81 -3.03 -3.52
CA ASP A 175 -16.34 -3.50 -4.79
C ASP A 175 -17.84 -3.22 -4.92
N GLN A 176 -18.27 -3.03 -6.16
CA GLN A 176 -19.65 -2.74 -6.51
C GLN A 176 -20.20 -1.42 -5.91
N ASP A 177 -19.32 -0.47 -5.57
CA ASP A 177 -19.67 0.76 -4.86
C ASP A 177 -20.31 0.54 -3.48
N MET A 178 -20.12 -0.65 -2.89
CA MET A 178 -20.59 -0.94 -1.54
C MET A 178 -19.84 -0.08 -0.53
N GLU A 179 -20.57 0.59 0.36
CA GLU A 179 -19.96 1.35 1.44
C GLU A 179 -19.72 0.45 2.66
N HIS A 180 -18.53 0.60 3.24
CA HIS A 180 -18.15 -0.07 4.48
C HIS A 180 -17.76 0.98 5.53
N ALA A 181 -18.10 0.72 6.80
CA ALA A 181 -17.65 1.54 7.91
C ALA A 181 -16.13 1.38 8.06
N LEU A 182 -15.38 2.49 7.99
CA LEU A 182 -13.91 2.45 8.04
C LEU A 182 -13.40 1.95 9.39
N GLN A 183 -14.16 2.18 10.47
CA GLN A 183 -13.86 1.70 11.81
C GLN A 183 -13.65 0.18 11.85
N GLN A 184 -14.40 -0.60 11.05
CA GLN A 184 -14.28 -2.06 10.99
C GLN A 184 -12.95 -2.51 10.35
N SER A 185 -12.31 -1.63 9.57
CA SER A 185 -11.01 -1.88 8.94
C SER A 185 -9.82 -1.48 9.82
N LEU A 186 -10.03 -1.03 11.06
CA LEU A 186 -8.95 -0.61 11.98
C LEU A 186 -7.84 -1.67 12.16
N PRO A 187 -8.14 -2.97 12.37
CA PRO A 187 -7.09 -3.99 12.46
C PRO A 187 -6.24 -4.04 11.18
N ARG A 188 -6.89 -3.98 10.02
CA ARG A 188 -6.23 -4.01 8.72
C ARG A 188 -5.39 -2.76 8.46
N ILE A 189 -5.88 -1.57 8.82
CA ILE A 189 -5.12 -0.31 8.74
C ILE A 189 -3.81 -0.44 9.53
N ARG A 190 -3.86 -0.98 10.74
CA ARG A 190 -2.67 -1.16 11.58
C ARG A 190 -1.69 -2.15 10.98
N GLU A 191 -2.18 -3.28 10.47
CA GLU A 191 -1.34 -4.25 9.76
C GLU A 191 -0.64 -3.60 8.56
N LEU A 192 -1.38 -2.87 7.72
CA LEU A 192 -0.84 -2.20 6.53
C LEU A 192 0.21 -1.13 6.88
N LEU A 193 0.06 -0.44 8.02
CA LEU A 193 1.00 0.57 8.51
C LEU A 193 2.13 -0.01 9.39
N ASN A 194 2.15 -1.33 9.59
CA ASN A 194 3.07 -2.05 10.47
C ASN A 194 3.09 -1.47 11.90
N LEU A 195 1.90 -1.23 12.45
CA LEU A 195 1.68 -0.75 13.82
C LEU A 195 1.39 -1.93 14.75
N PRO A 196 1.80 -1.85 16.04
CA PRO A 196 1.45 -2.89 17.01
C PRO A 196 -0.07 -2.99 17.17
N GLU A 197 -0.57 -4.21 17.37
CA GLU A 197 -1.95 -4.41 17.77
C GLU A 197 -2.18 -3.73 19.13
N THR A 198 -3.29 -2.99 19.31
CA THR A 198 -3.65 -2.60 20.69
C THR A 198 -3.98 -3.88 21.44
N PRO A 199 -3.52 -4.00 22.70
CA PRO A 199 -4.06 -5.00 23.61
C PRO A 199 -5.58 -4.95 23.57
N GLN A 200 -6.23 -6.08 23.28
CA GLN A 200 -7.66 -6.19 23.52
C GLN A 200 -7.88 -6.06 25.03
N PRO A 201 -8.83 -5.21 25.47
CA PRO A 201 -9.14 -5.03 26.89
C PRO A 201 -9.65 -6.33 27.53
#